data_AF-A0A524G8Z4-F1
#
_entry.id   AF-A0A524G8Z4-F1
#
_cell.length_a   1.000
_cell.length_b   1.000
_cell.length_c   1.000
_cell.angle_alpha   90.00
_cell.angle_beta   90.00
_cell.angle_gamma   90.00
#
_symmetry.space_group_name_H-M   'P 1'
#
loop_
_entity.id
_entity.type
_entity.pdbx_description
1 polymer ?
#
loop_
_entity_poly.entity_id
_entity_poly.type
_entity_poly.pdbx_seq_one_letter_code
_entity_poly.pdbx_strand_id
1 'polypeptide(L)'
;MDCLLFKDGLKILVTFGTPMDDIVATLPYVIPLVFFAITLLLYQRHLPQDNITRNLMVFSSLSSLIISFGLLLYAASSVLWWTFGSWASFSSGLQAVTDFIFSSVGTSLVYVIIIGILFTVFSYFVISPPNPDLSGLREDLKLTKEVAYLSKQALQKLEAENKRLNEFIIEKEQALTTLESELETIKAEVAERETSIEIMEEQLKSKKIPSSAEDTLRAQIAERDASIESLQSEIADLRLTIENTETATAPSIDSGKIDQLHSQLQNLNARWEDLLRRSETASEVSDSVITDLVELISQVESSGREVMVKEAFVSLIEGLGRSMTRVAREAGNIEENEPKIELIGAIIMVNEIIDAVKKMVRA
;
A
#
# COMPACT_ATOMS: atom_id res chain seq x y z
N MET A 1 -30.83 45.34 75.20
CA MET A 1 -29.35 45.32 75.26
C MET A 1 -28.99 46.42 76.25
N ASP A 2 -29.07 46.11 77.54
CA ASP A 2 -29.00 47.14 78.58
C ASP A 2 -27.58 47.17 79.12
N CYS A 3 -26.80 48.15 78.64
CA CYS A 3 -25.47 48.42 79.16
C CYS A 3 -25.58 49.12 80.52
N LEU A 4 -25.67 48.33 81.60
CA LEU A 4 -25.45 48.84 82.95
C LEU A 4 -23.95 49.06 83.19
N LEU A 5 -23.56 50.32 83.29
CA LEU A 5 -22.24 50.78 83.72
C LEU A 5 -21.98 50.33 85.17
N PHE A 6 -21.20 49.26 85.35
CA PHE A 6 -20.65 48.89 86.65
C PHE A 6 -19.17 49.30 86.75
N LYS A 7 -18.93 50.14 87.74
CA LYS A 7 -17.64 50.70 88.14
C LYS A 7 -17.05 49.77 89.19
N ASP A 8 -16.55 48.60 88.78
CA ASP A 8 -15.61 47.75 89.54
C ASP A 8 -15.21 46.53 88.69
N GLY A 9 -14.01 46.59 88.08
CA GLY A 9 -13.39 45.48 87.35
C GLY A 9 -14.02 45.19 85.98
N LEU A 10 -13.19 45.03 84.95
CA LEU A 10 -13.58 44.60 83.61
C LEU A 10 -14.16 43.17 83.63
N LYS A 11 -15.40 43.01 84.09
CA LYS A 11 -16.26 41.86 83.80
C LYS A 11 -17.19 42.28 82.67
N ILE A 12 -16.70 42.16 81.44
CA ILE A 12 -17.57 42.20 80.26
C ILE A 12 -18.33 40.87 80.25
N LEU A 13 -19.39 40.76 81.05
CA LEU A 13 -20.40 39.72 80.87
C LEU A 13 -21.35 40.20 79.77
N VAL A 14 -21.05 39.84 78.52
CA VAL A 14 -22.10 39.85 77.50
C VAL A 14 -23.03 38.70 77.82
N THR A 15 -24.21 39.01 78.35
CA THR A 15 -25.30 38.04 78.53
C THR A 15 -26.06 37.96 77.21
N PHE A 16 -25.88 36.89 76.44
CA PHE A 16 -26.58 36.70 75.18
C PHE A 16 -28.02 36.18 75.38
N GLY A 17 -28.37 35.78 76.61
CA GLY A 17 -29.67 35.23 76.96
C GLY A 17 -29.77 33.77 76.55
N THR A 18 -30.51 32.97 77.32
CA THR A 18 -30.81 31.57 76.96
C THR A 18 -31.60 31.57 75.64
N PRO A 19 -31.17 30.84 74.60
CA PRO A 19 -30.22 29.71 74.56
C PRO A 19 -28.77 30.06 74.16
N MET A 20 -28.53 31.32 73.78
CA MET A 20 -27.34 31.71 73.03
C MET A 20 -26.08 31.62 73.90
N ASP A 21 -26.23 31.85 75.21
CA ASP A 21 -25.16 31.62 76.20
C ASP A 21 -24.69 30.15 76.22
N ASP A 22 -25.61 29.17 76.12
CA ASP A 22 -25.28 27.73 76.13
C ASP A 22 -24.59 27.30 74.82
N ILE A 23 -25.00 27.88 73.69
CA ILE A 23 -24.36 27.63 72.41
C ILE A 23 -22.93 28.18 72.42
N VAL A 24 -22.73 29.40 72.91
CA VAL A 24 -21.40 30.01 73.00
C VAL A 24 -20.49 29.21 73.95
N ALA A 25 -21.03 28.69 75.07
CA ALA A 25 -20.28 27.85 76.01
C ALA A 25 -19.83 26.51 75.41
N THR A 26 -20.55 25.97 74.41
CA THR A 26 -20.18 24.69 73.77
C THR A 26 -19.22 24.83 72.59
N LEU A 27 -19.08 26.03 71.99
CA LEU A 27 -18.20 26.27 70.85
C LEU A 27 -16.74 25.83 71.03
N PRO A 28 -16.08 26.05 72.20
CA PRO A 28 -14.70 25.62 72.41
C PRO A 28 -14.49 24.10 72.28
N TYR A 29 -15.54 23.31 72.50
CA TYR A 29 -15.50 21.86 72.38
C TYR A 29 -15.94 21.38 70.99
N VAL A 30 -16.98 21.99 70.43
CA VAL A 30 -17.57 21.64 69.13
C VAL A 30 -16.59 21.93 67.98
N ILE A 31 -15.97 23.12 67.97
CA ILE A 31 -15.12 23.53 66.84
C ILE A 31 -13.91 22.60 66.63
N PRO A 32 -13.09 22.27 67.66
CA PRO A 32 -11.97 21.34 67.48
C PRO A 32 -12.42 19.94 67.03
N LEU A 33 -13.59 19.51 67.47
CA LEU A 33 -14.13 18.17 67.25
C LEU A 33 -14.70 18.01 65.83
N VAL A 34 -15.30 19.07 65.28
CA VAL A 34 -15.64 19.17 63.85
C VAL A 34 -14.38 19.24 62.99
N PHE A 35 -13.42 20.10 63.34
CA PHE A 35 -12.17 20.24 62.61
C PHE A 35 -11.39 18.91 62.54
N PHE A 36 -11.33 18.19 63.66
CA PHE A 36 -10.74 16.87 63.75
C PHE A 36 -11.45 15.86 62.83
N ALA A 37 -12.79 15.83 62.87
CA ALA A 37 -13.56 14.93 62.03
C ALA A 37 -13.38 15.20 60.53
N ILE A 38 -13.38 16.47 60.11
CA ILE A 38 -13.16 16.86 58.72
C ILE A 38 -11.76 16.44 58.27
N THR A 39 -10.74 16.68 59.11
CA THR A 39 -9.35 16.30 58.81
C THR A 39 -9.24 14.80 58.58
N LEU A 40 -9.88 14.00 59.43
CA LEU A 40 -9.94 12.54 59.26
C LEU A 40 -10.66 12.09 57.99
N LEU A 41 -11.80 12.70 57.68
CA LEU A 41 -12.56 12.41 56.47
C LEU A 41 -11.81 12.80 55.19
N LEU A 42 -11.00 13.85 55.20
CA LEU A 42 -10.16 14.22 54.06
C LEU A 42 -8.97 13.27 53.94
N TYR A 43 -8.38 12.86 55.06
CA TYR A 43 -7.25 11.95 55.08
C TYR A 43 -7.60 10.56 54.55
N GLN A 44 -8.80 10.05 54.84
CA GLN A 44 -9.25 8.73 54.39
C GLN A 44 -9.14 8.53 52.86
N ARG A 45 -9.20 9.62 52.07
CA ARG A 45 -9.12 9.58 50.60
C ARG A 45 -7.76 9.07 50.10
N HIS A 46 -6.72 9.19 50.92
CA HIS A 46 -5.35 8.85 50.55
C HIS A 46 -4.96 7.43 51.00
N LEU A 47 -5.84 6.72 51.72
CA LEU A 47 -5.59 5.37 52.19
C LEU A 47 -6.19 4.31 51.24
N PRO A 48 -5.45 3.20 50.99
CA PRO A 48 -5.94 2.11 50.15
C PRO A 48 -7.18 1.45 50.75
N GLN A 49 -8.04 0.91 49.88
CA GLN A 49 -9.41 0.56 50.25
C GLN A 49 -9.51 -0.60 51.27
N ASP A 50 -8.52 -1.48 51.30
CA ASP A 50 -8.58 -2.71 52.09
C ASP A 50 -7.99 -2.60 53.49
N ASN A 51 -7.59 -1.39 53.90
CA ASN A 51 -6.90 -1.21 55.18
C ASN A 51 -7.90 -0.99 56.34
N ILE A 52 -7.81 -1.81 57.40
CA ILE A 52 -8.58 -1.69 58.64
C ILE A 52 -8.45 -0.28 59.24
N THR A 53 -7.30 0.36 59.03
CA THR A 53 -7.02 1.74 59.44
C THR A 53 -7.98 2.75 58.81
N ARG A 54 -8.36 2.56 57.54
CA ARG A 54 -9.33 3.43 56.85
C ARG A 54 -10.67 3.37 57.56
N ASN A 55 -11.17 2.17 57.86
CA ASN A 55 -12.46 1.97 58.53
C ASN A 55 -12.47 2.56 59.95
N LEU A 56 -11.37 2.41 60.70
CA LEU A 56 -11.22 2.99 62.03
C LEU A 56 -11.19 4.53 61.99
N MET A 57 -10.53 5.12 61.00
CA MET A 57 -10.53 6.58 60.80
C MET A 57 -11.91 7.11 60.41
N VAL A 58 -12.62 6.43 59.50
CA VAL A 58 -14.01 6.79 59.15
C VAL A 58 -14.89 6.73 60.39
N PHE A 59 -14.82 5.64 61.15
CA PHE A 59 -15.61 5.45 62.36
C PHE A 59 -15.31 6.52 63.41
N SER A 60 -14.04 6.83 63.65
CA SER A 60 -13.63 7.88 64.59
C SER A 60 -14.12 9.26 64.13
N SER A 61 -14.03 9.57 62.83
CA SER A 61 -14.55 10.83 62.28
C SER A 61 -16.06 10.97 62.43
N LEU A 62 -16.81 9.89 62.17
CA LEU A 62 -18.27 9.89 62.27
C LEU A 62 -18.71 9.99 63.73
N SER A 63 -18.05 9.27 64.63
CA SER A 63 -18.28 9.38 66.08
C SER A 63 -18.03 10.80 66.57
N SER A 64 -16.96 11.44 66.09
CA SER A 64 -16.64 12.83 66.38
C SER A 64 -17.78 13.75 65.89
N LEU A 65 -18.20 13.65 64.63
CA LEU A 65 -19.33 14.46 64.14
C LEU A 65 -20.63 14.25 64.93
N ILE A 66 -20.95 13.00 65.29
CA ILE A 66 -22.15 12.69 66.08
C ILE A 66 -22.07 13.33 67.46
N ILE A 67 -20.92 13.25 68.14
CA ILE A 67 -20.72 13.87 69.46
C ILE A 67 -20.83 15.39 69.34
N SER A 68 -20.18 15.99 68.34
CA SER A 68 -20.23 17.43 68.10
C SER A 68 -21.64 17.93 67.82
N PHE A 69 -22.38 17.21 66.97
CA PHE A 69 -23.75 17.54 66.62
C PHE A 69 -24.69 17.32 67.80
N GLY A 70 -24.47 16.26 68.58
CA GLY A 70 -25.18 16.01 69.83
C GLY A 70 -25.00 17.14 70.84
N LEU A 71 -23.78 17.62 71.05
CA LEU A 71 -23.49 18.77 71.93
C LEU A 71 -24.19 20.04 71.45
N LEU A 72 -24.20 20.30 70.13
CA LEU A 72 -24.84 21.47 69.54
C LEU A 72 -26.37 21.41 69.63
N LEU A 73 -26.98 20.29 69.23
CA LEU A 73 -28.43 20.05 69.34
C LEU A 73 -28.88 20.15 70.78
N TYR A 74 -28.08 19.60 71.69
CA TYR A 74 -28.34 19.66 73.11
C TYR A 74 -28.29 21.11 73.59
N ALA A 75 -27.23 21.87 73.32
CA ALA A 75 -27.16 23.30 73.68
C ALA A 75 -28.34 24.12 73.12
N ALA A 76 -28.82 23.78 71.92
CA ALA A 76 -29.98 24.42 71.29
C ALA A 76 -31.33 23.94 71.86
N SER A 77 -31.38 22.84 72.61
CA SER A 77 -32.63 22.24 73.09
C SER A 77 -33.33 23.05 74.18
N SER A 78 -32.65 24.04 74.79
CA SER A 78 -33.29 25.02 75.67
C SER A 78 -34.35 25.89 74.95
N VAL A 79 -34.34 25.94 73.61
CA VAL A 79 -35.36 26.61 72.77
C VAL A 79 -36.48 25.68 72.35
N LEU A 80 -36.18 24.40 72.23
CA LEU A 80 -37.10 23.46 71.62
C LEU A 80 -38.14 23.03 72.64
N TRP A 81 -39.40 22.99 72.23
CA TRP A 81 -40.58 22.60 73.03
C TRP A 81 -40.54 21.19 73.67
N TRP A 82 -39.53 20.37 73.34
CA TRP A 82 -39.35 19.03 73.86
C TRP A 82 -38.27 18.99 74.95
N THR A 83 -38.66 18.78 76.20
CA THR A 83 -37.68 18.59 77.27
C THR A 83 -37.15 17.16 77.20
N PHE A 84 -35.92 16.99 76.69
CA PHE A 84 -35.18 15.75 76.96
C PHE A 84 -34.97 15.69 78.48
N GLY A 85 -35.55 14.67 79.13
CA GLY A 85 -35.44 14.49 80.58
C GLY A 85 -33.98 14.53 81.04
N SER A 86 -33.75 15.06 82.24
CA SER A 86 -32.44 15.39 82.83
C SER A 86 -31.70 16.61 82.26
N TRP A 87 -32.38 17.51 81.52
CA TRP A 87 -31.82 18.79 81.05
C TRP A 87 -31.00 19.53 82.12
N ALA A 88 -31.61 19.78 83.28
CA ALA A 88 -30.96 20.49 84.37
C ALA A 88 -29.72 19.75 84.92
N SER A 89 -29.74 18.42 84.94
CA SER A 89 -28.63 17.62 85.45
C SER A 89 -27.44 17.65 84.50
N PHE A 90 -27.67 17.57 83.19
CA PHE A 90 -26.57 17.65 82.23
C PHE A 90 -26.11 19.09 82.02
N SER A 91 -26.98 20.10 81.99
CA SER A 91 -26.52 21.49 81.92
C SER A 91 -25.66 21.84 83.12
N SER A 92 -26.07 21.39 84.32
CA SER A 92 -25.25 21.48 85.53
C SER A 92 -23.94 20.70 85.41
N GLY A 93 -23.96 19.51 84.78
CA GLY A 93 -22.77 18.71 84.54
C GLY A 93 -21.79 19.35 83.55
N LEU A 94 -22.28 19.86 82.42
CA LEU A 94 -21.50 20.54 81.39
C LEU A 94 -20.95 21.88 81.92
N GLN A 95 -21.75 22.60 82.69
CA GLN A 95 -21.32 23.80 83.39
C GLN A 95 -20.27 23.46 84.44
N ALA A 96 -20.44 22.41 85.24
CA ALA A 96 -19.42 21.96 86.19
C ALA A 96 -18.11 21.55 85.49
N VAL A 97 -18.17 20.91 84.33
CA VAL A 97 -17.00 20.56 83.51
C VAL A 97 -16.35 21.81 82.92
N THR A 98 -17.15 22.74 82.41
CA THR A 98 -16.67 24.00 81.82
C THR A 98 -16.05 24.89 82.88
N ASP A 99 -16.70 25.00 84.04
CA ASP A 99 -16.15 25.67 85.21
C ASP A 99 -14.88 24.94 85.66
N PHE A 100 -14.83 23.62 85.73
CA PHE A 100 -13.59 22.94 86.10
C PHE A 100 -12.43 23.22 85.12
N ILE A 101 -12.70 23.18 83.82
CA ILE A 101 -11.69 23.39 82.78
C ILE A 101 -11.28 24.87 82.67
N PHE A 102 -12.22 25.81 82.78
CA PHE A 102 -12.00 27.23 82.50
C PHE A 102 -12.10 28.16 83.73
N SER A 103 -12.38 27.64 84.92
CA SER A 103 -12.41 28.44 86.17
C SER A 103 -11.04 29.01 86.49
N SER A 104 -9.95 28.36 86.06
CA SER A 104 -8.60 28.82 86.28
C SER A 104 -7.81 28.90 84.97
N VAL A 105 -6.95 29.91 84.88
CA VAL A 105 -5.96 30.02 83.79
C VAL A 105 -5.09 28.76 83.74
N GLY A 106 -4.78 28.16 84.90
CA GLY A 106 -3.96 26.96 84.99
C GLY A 106 -4.63 25.73 84.38
N THR A 107 -5.91 25.49 84.69
CA THR A 107 -6.65 24.33 84.13
C THR A 107 -6.91 24.49 82.64
N SER A 108 -7.18 25.71 82.18
CA SER A 108 -7.32 26.03 80.75
C SER A 108 -6.01 25.78 79.98
N LEU A 109 -4.86 26.19 80.53
CA LEU A 109 -3.55 25.96 79.91
C LEU A 109 -3.22 24.45 79.84
N VAL A 110 -3.53 23.69 80.88
CA VAL A 110 -3.40 22.23 80.88
C VAL A 110 -4.29 21.59 79.81
N TYR A 111 -5.53 22.04 79.65
CA TYR A 111 -6.43 21.57 78.61
C TYR A 111 -5.85 21.79 77.20
N VAL A 112 -5.35 22.99 76.91
CA VAL A 112 -4.73 23.30 75.60
C VAL A 112 -3.49 22.42 75.36
N ILE A 113 -2.65 22.19 76.37
CA ILE A 113 -1.48 21.30 76.25
C ILE A 113 -1.91 19.87 75.95
N ILE A 114 -2.90 19.34 76.67
CA ILE A 114 -3.38 17.96 76.47
C ILE A 114 -3.94 17.81 75.05
N ILE A 115 -4.79 18.74 74.61
CA ILE A 115 -5.33 18.74 73.26
C ILE A 115 -4.21 18.84 72.22
N GLY A 116 -3.23 19.73 72.42
CA GLY A 116 -2.07 19.87 71.54
C GLY A 116 -1.22 18.61 71.44
N ILE A 117 -0.95 17.92 72.55
CA ILE A 117 -0.23 16.64 72.57
C ILE A 117 -1.05 15.57 71.84
N LEU A 118 -2.35 15.49 72.10
CA LEU A 118 -3.23 14.53 71.45
C LEU A 118 -3.26 14.74 69.94
N PHE A 119 -3.35 15.99 69.47
CA PHE A 119 -3.22 16.35 68.06
C PHE A 119 -1.85 16.01 67.49
N THR A 120 -0.76 16.18 68.25
CA THR A 120 0.60 15.88 67.80
C THR A 120 0.82 14.37 67.64
N VAL A 121 0.43 13.58 68.65
CA VAL A 121 0.47 12.11 68.62
C VAL A 121 -0.38 11.60 67.47
N PHE A 122 -1.58 12.16 67.31
CA PHE A 122 -2.47 11.79 66.23
C PHE A 122 -1.88 12.13 64.86
N SER A 123 -1.35 13.34 64.68
CA SER A 123 -0.67 13.74 63.44
C SER A 123 0.52 12.82 63.16
N TYR A 124 1.29 12.43 64.18
CA TYR A 124 2.39 11.50 64.02
C TYR A 124 1.92 10.12 63.54
N PHE A 125 0.93 9.51 64.20
CA PHE A 125 0.44 8.18 63.85
C PHE A 125 -0.40 8.13 62.57
N VAL A 126 -1.13 9.21 62.26
CA VAL A 126 -2.02 9.27 61.10
C VAL A 126 -1.28 9.75 59.87
N ILE A 127 -0.51 10.83 59.95
CA ILE A 127 0.13 11.47 58.79
C ILE A 127 1.50 10.85 58.47
N SER A 128 2.23 10.34 59.46
CA SER A 128 3.50 9.64 59.17
C SER A 128 3.21 8.17 58.88
N PRO A 129 3.35 7.71 57.62
CA PRO A 129 3.26 6.27 57.36
C PRO A 129 4.33 5.55 58.20
N PRO A 130 3.99 4.42 58.83
CA PRO A 130 4.95 3.64 59.61
C PRO A 130 5.99 3.07 58.64
N ASN A 131 7.15 3.72 58.57
CA ASN A 131 8.31 3.38 57.75
C ASN A 131 7.99 3.14 56.27
N PRO A 132 8.19 4.12 55.36
CA PRO A 132 8.17 3.81 53.94
C PRO A 132 9.24 2.74 53.67
N ASP A 133 8.84 1.60 53.15
CA ASP A 133 9.76 0.55 52.70
C ASP A 133 10.51 1.05 51.46
N LEU A 134 11.52 1.87 51.70
CA LEU A 134 12.36 2.47 50.66
C LEU A 134 13.11 1.40 49.86
N SER A 135 13.34 0.22 50.46
CA SER A 135 13.89 -0.95 49.77
C SER A 135 12.92 -1.50 48.73
N GLY A 136 11.68 -1.79 49.11
CA GLY A 136 10.65 -2.27 48.18
C GLY A 136 10.38 -1.28 47.05
N LEU A 137 10.25 0.01 47.36
CA LEU A 137 10.09 1.07 46.36
C LEU A 137 11.26 1.16 45.38
N ARG A 138 12.49 0.87 45.83
CA ARG A 138 13.68 0.90 44.96
C ARG A 138 13.71 -0.29 44.02
N GLU A 139 13.32 -1.47 44.50
CA GLU A 139 13.21 -2.67 43.68
C GLU A 139 12.10 -2.53 42.65
N ASP A 140 10.93 -2.02 43.03
CA ASP A 140 9.82 -1.74 42.12
C ASP A 140 10.21 -0.70 41.06
N LEU A 141 10.94 0.36 41.43
CA LEU A 141 11.44 1.36 40.49
C LEU A 141 12.45 0.74 39.51
N LYS A 142 13.29 -0.18 39.97
CA LYS A 142 14.23 -0.90 39.11
C LYS A 142 13.48 -1.82 38.13
N LEU A 143 12.52 -2.60 38.61
CA LEU A 143 11.70 -3.49 37.79
C LEU A 143 10.89 -2.72 36.75
N THR A 144 10.23 -1.63 37.15
CA THR A 144 9.47 -0.79 36.21
C THR A 144 10.37 -0.14 35.16
N LYS A 145 11.60 0.24 35.51
CA LYS A 145 12.59 0.74 34.56
C LYS A 145 13.05 -0.33 33.57
N GLU A 146 13.27 -1.56 34.02
CA GLU A 146 13.62 -2.70 33.16
C GLU A 146 12.46 -3.05 32.21
N VAL A 147 11.23 -3.09 32.72
CA VAL A 147 10.02 -3.30 31.90
C VAL A 147 9.85 -2.18 30.87
N ALA A 148 10.08 -0.92 31.24
CA ALA A 148 10.02 0.21 30.32
C ALA A 148 11.12 0.14 29.23
N TYR A 149 12.31 -0.36 29.58
CA TYR A 149 13.38 -0.55 28.60
C TYR A 149 13.03 -1.67 27.60
N LEU A 150 12.56 -2.82 28.10
CA LEU A 150 12.15 -3.95 27.26
C LEU A 150 10.98 -3.60 26.35
N SER A 151 9.98 -2.87 26.86
CA SER A 151 8.84 -2.43 26.05
C SER A 151 9.27 -1.45 24.96
N LYS A 152 10.20 -0.53 25.25
CA LYS A 152 10.78 0.36 24.25
C LYS A 152 11.55 -0.40 23.16
N GLN A 153 12.31 -1.43 23.53
CA GLN A 153 13.02 -2.28 22.58
C GLN A 153 12.03 -3.06 21.69
N ALA A 154 10.96 -3.59 22.26
CA ALA A 154 9.91 -4.27 21.50
C ALA A 154 9.20 -3.33 20.53
N LEU A 155 8.90 -2.09 20.93
CA LEU A 155 8.34 -1.07 20.05
C LEU A 155 9.26 -0.72 18.88
N GLN A 156 10.56 -0.57 19.14
CA GLN A 156 11.54 -0.31 18.07
C GLN A 156 11.61 -1.47 17.06
N LYS A 157 11.56 -2.71 17.54
CA LYS A 157 11.52 -3.89 16.68
C LYS A 157 10.24 -3.92 15.83
N LEU A 158 9.10 -3.65 16.46
CA LEU A 158 7.80 -3.60 15.77
C LEU A 158 7.76 -2.48 14.72
N GLU A 159 8.32 -1.30 15.03
CA GLU A 159 8.41 -0.18 14.10
C GLU A 159 9.29 -0.52 12.89
N ALA A 160 10.42 -1.21 13.12
CA ALA A 160 11.29 -1.67 12.04
C ALA A 160 10.63 -2.75 11.16
N GLU A 161 9.90 -3.69 11.76
CA GLU A 161 9.12 -4.69 11.02
C GLU A 161 8.00 -4.04 10.20
N ASN A 162 7.31 -3.05 10.75
CA ASN A 162 6.23 -2.34 10.06
C ASN A 162 6.77 -1.54 8.85
N LYS A 163 7.93 -0.89 9.00
CA LYS A 163 8.63 -0.22 7.88
C LYS A 163 8.98 -1.22 6.75
N ARG A 164 9.53 -2.38 7.09
CA ARG A 164 9.85 -3.44 6.11
C ARG A 164 8.60 -3.99 5.43
N LEU A 165 7.52 -4.19 6.19
CA LEU A 165 6.27 -4.69 5.62
C LEU A 165 5.67 -3.67 4.65
N ASN A 166 5.74 -2.38 4.98
CA ASN A 166 5.27 -1.31 4.11
C ASN A 166 6.10 -1.19 2.83
N GLU A 167 7.42 -1.32 2.91
CA GLU A 167 8.30 -1.41 1.73
C GLU A 167 7.93 -2.61 0.85
N PHE A 168 7.70 -3.79 1.44
CA PHE A 168 7.28 -4.98 0.70
C PHE A 168 5.90 -4.80 0.03
N ILE A 169 4.94 -4.14 0.70
CA ILE A 169 3.64 -3.84 0.12
C ILE A 169 3.80 -2.92 -1.10
N ILE A 170 4.58 -1.85 -0.99
CA ILE A 170 4.84 -0.93 -2.10
C ILE A 170 5.49 -1.66 -3.28
N GLU A 171 6.46 -2.54 -3.02
CA GLU A 171 7.09 -3.35 -4.07
C GLU A 171 6.08 -4.27 -4.77
N LYS A 172 5.18 -4.90 -4.01
CA LYS A 172 4.14 -5.76 -4.57
C LYS A 172 3.06 -4.99 -5.32
N GLU A 173 2.68 -3.82 -4.85
CA GLU A 173 1.77 -2.91 -5.57
C GLU A 173 2.38 -2.48 -6.90
N GLN A 174 3.67 -2.09 -6.92
CA GLN A 174 4.37 -1.76 -8.15
C GLN A 174 4.39 -2.95 -9.13
N ALA A 175 4.76 -4.15 -8.66
CA ALA A 175 4.76 -5.34 -9.49
C ALA A 175 3.36 -5.68 -10.05
N LEU A 176 2.29 -5.48 -9.26
CA LEU A 176 0.91 -5.65 -9.73
C LEU A 176 0.56 -4.63 -10.81
N THR A 177 0.90 -3.36 -10.63
CA THR A 177 0.63 -2.34 -11.66
C THR A 177 1.36 -2.63 -12.97
N THR A 178 2.59 -3.17 -12.91
CA THR A 178 3.33 -3.60 -14.10
C THR A 178 2.61 -4.77 -14.78
N LEU A 179 2.23 -5.81 -14.02
CA LEU A 179 1.50 -6.96 -14.56
C LEU A 179 0.14 -6.56 -15.16
N GLU A 180 -0.58 -5.61 -14.55
CA GLU A 180 -1.82 -5.07 -15.10
C GLU A 180 -1.58 -4.37 -16.44
N SER A 181 -0.52 -3.58 -16.55
CA SER A 181 -0.15 -2.92 -17.81
C SER A 181 0.28 -3.90 -18.91
N GLU A 182 1.00 -4.97 -18.55
CA GLU A 182 1.37 -6.05 -19.48
C GLU A 182 0.13 -6.79 -19.96
N LEU A 183 -0.82 -7.08 -19.06
CA LEU A 183 -2.08 -7.74 -19.40
C LEU A 183 -2.91 -6.86 -20.36
N GLU A 184 -3.00 -5.56 -20.09
CA GLU A 184 -3.70 -4.61 -20.98
C GLU A 184 -3.05 -4.57 -22.37
N THR A 185 -1.72 -4.58 -22.43
CA THR A 185 -0.96 -4.62 -23.69
C THR A 185 -1.23 -5.92 -24.47
N ILE A 186 -1.17 -7.08 -23.80
CA ILE A 186 -1.45 -8.38 -24.42
C ILE A 186 -2.90 -8.42 -24.90
N LYS A 187 -3.85 -7.88 -24.13
CA LYS A 187 -5.26 -7.83 -24.53
C LYS A 187 -5.47 -6.98 -25.78
N ALA A 188 -4.76 -5.85 -25.90
CA ALA A 188 -4.78 -5.02 -27.11
C ALA A 188 -4.17 -5.77 -28.31
N GLU A 189 -3.04 -6.46 -28.13
CA GLU A 189 -2.41 -7.26 -29.19
C GLU A 189 -3.31 -8.41 -29.65
N VAL A 190 -3.99 -9.10 -28.72
CA VAL A 190 -4.96 -10.16 -29.04
C VAL A 190 -6.11 -9.59 -29.85
N ALA A 191 -6.68 -8.45 -29.45
CA ALA A 191 -7.75 -7.79 -30.21
C ALA A 191 -7.29 -7.40 -31.62
N GLU A 192 -6.07 -6.87 -31.78
CA GLU A 192 -5.50 -6.57 -33.10
C GLU A 192 -5.34 -7.84 -33.96
N ARG A 193 -4.81 -8.92 -33.38
CA ARG A 193 -4.69 -10.22 -34.07
C ARG A 193 -6.04 -10.80 -34.47
N GLU A 194 -7.05 -10.70 -33.61
CA GLU A 194 -8.43 -11.12 -33.93
C GLU A 194 -8.97 -10.36 -35.14
N THR A 195 -8.82 -9.02 -35.17
CA THR A 195 -9.24 -8.23 -36.34
C THR A 195 -8.45 -8.59 -37.61
N SER A 196 -7.15 -8.86 -37.48
CA SER A 196 -6.31 -9.29 -38.60
C SER A 196 -6.76 -10.65 -39.15
N ILE A 197 -7.12 -11.59 -38.26
CA ILE A 197 -7.67 -12.89 -38.64
C ILE A 197 -9.00 -12.71 -39.37
N GLU A 198 -9.92 -11.89 -38.87
CA GLU A 198 -11.19 -11.60 -39.55
C GLU A 198 -10.98 -11.05 -40.97
N ILE A 199 -10.06 -10.10 -41.13
CA ILE A 199 -9.70 -9.53 -42.44
C ILE A 199 -9.12 -10.62 -43.35
N MET A 200 -8.21 -11.47 -42.85
CA MET A 200 -7.65 -12.57 -43.63
C MET A 200 -8.71 -13.61 -44.03
N GLU A 201 -9.66 -13.92 -43.14
CA GLU A 201 -10.79 -14.79 -43.46
C GLU A 201 -11.70 -14.21 -44.53
N GLU A 202 -11.96 -12.90 -44.49
CA GLU A 202 -12.73 -12.20 -45.52
C GLU A 202 -11.98 -12.18 -46.87
N GLN A 203 -10.67 -11.95 -46.85
CA GLN A 203 -9.81 -12.06 -48.02
C GLN A 203 -9.80 -13.48 -48.60
N LEU A 204 -9.75 -14.52 -47.76
CA LEU A 204 -9.83 -15.91 -48.22
C LEU A 204 -11.21 -16.24 -48.83
N LYS A 205 -12.29 -15.75 -48.23
CA LYS A 205 -13.66 -15.93 -48.77
C LYS A 205 -13.82 -15.23 -50.12
N SER A 206 -13.28 -14.02 -50.28
CA SER A 206 -13.34 -13.25 -51.54
C SER A 206 -12.40 -13.76 -52.62
N LYS A 207 -11.25 -14.34 -52.25
CA LYS A 207 -10.29 -14.95 -53.18
C LYS A 207 -10.65 -16.38 -53.58
N LYS A 208 -11.75 -16.93 -53.07
CA LYS A 208 -12.29 -18.21 -53.52
C LYS A 208 -12.58 -18.09 -55.01
N ILE A 209 -11.82 -18.84 -55.82
CA ILE A 209 -11.99 -18.89 -57.27
C ILE A 209 -13.47 -19.16 -57.52
N PRO A 210 -14.19 -18.31 -58.28
CA PRO A 210 -15.59 -18.56 -58.55
C PRO A 210 -15.66 -19.94 -59.21
N SER A 211 -16.51 -20.84 -58.70
CA SER A 211 -16.58 -22.20 -59.28
C SER A 211 -16.88 -22.15 -60.78
N SER A 212 -17.50 -21.06 -61.27
CA SER A 212 -17.68 -20.84 -62.70
C SER A 212 -16.38 -20.77 -63.50
N ALA A 213 -15.27 -20.28 -62.93
CA ALA A 213 -13.96 -20.29 -63.57
C ALA A 213 -13.37 -21.70 -63.63
N GLU A 214 -13.52 -22.50 -62.57
CA GLU A 214 -13.13 -23.92 -62.58
C GLU A 214 -14.01 -24.75 -63.53
N ASP A 215 -15.32 -24.49 -63.55
CA ASP A 215 -16.29 -25.17 -64.41
C ASP A 215 -16.09 -24.80 -65.88
N THR A 216 -15.76 -23.54 -66.19
CA THR A 216 -15.39 -23.12 -67.55
C THR A 216 -14.05 -23.68 -67.99
N LEU A 217 -13.05 -23.74 -67.11
CA LEU A 217 -11.78 -24.42 -67.41
C LEU A 217 -11.99 -25.92 -67.63
N ARG A 218 -12.83 -26.59 -66.82
CA ARG A 218 -13.21 -28.00 -67.02
C ARG A 218 -13.96 -28.21 -68.33
N ALA A 219 -14.87 -27.32 -68.70
CA ALA A 219 -15.57 -27.38 -69.98
C ALA A 219 -14.60 -27.19 -71.16
N GLN A 220 -13.67 -26.24 -71.07
CA GLN A 220 -12.62 -26.04 -72.07
C GLN A 220 -11.69 -27.26 -72.18
N ILE A 221 -11.32 -27.89 -71.06
CA ILE A 221 -10.54 -29.13 -71.08
C ILE A 221 -11.32 -30.24 -71.77
N ALA A 222 -12.59 -30.44 -71.44
CA ALA A 222 -13.43 -31.45 -72.08
C ALA A 222 -13.60 -31.21 -73.60
N GLU A 223 -13.76 -29.96 -74.03
CA GLU A 223 -13.80 -29.59 -75.45
C GLU A 223 -12.47 -29.87 -76.15
N ARG A 224 -11.35 -29.56 -75.49
CA ARG A 224 -10.01 -29.86 -76.01
C ARG A 224 -9.75 -31.35 -76.09
N ASP A 225 -10.18 -32.13 -75.09
CA ASP A 225 -10.08 -33.59 -75.10
C ASP A 225 -10.91 -34.19 -76.24
N ALA A 226 -12.15 -33.72 -76.45
CA ALA A 226 -12.97 -34.14 -77.59
C ALA A 226 -12.33 -33.75 -78.93
N SER A 227 -11.72 -32.57 -79.02
CA SER A 227 -10.96 -32.16 -80.20
C SER A 227 -9.71 -33.01 -80.39
N ILE A 228 -9.04 -33.43 -79.31
CA ILE A 228 -7.88 -34.33 -79.37
C ILE A 228 -8.32 -35.71 -79.85
N GLU A 229 -9.43 -36.26 -79.34
CA GLU A 229 -9.98 -37.54 -79.81
C GLU A 229 -10.38 -37.48 -81.29
N SER A 230 -11.03 -36.39 -81.70
CA SER A 230 -11.36 -36.14 -83.11
C SER A 230 -10.11 -36.08 -83.99
N LEU A 231 -9.11 -35.29 -83.59
CA LEU A 231 -7.83 -35.20 -84.30
C LEU A 231 -7.06 -36.52 -84.27
N GLN A 232 -7.16 -37.32 -83.21
CA GLN A 232 -6.55 -38.65 -83.16
C GLN A 232 -7.27 -39.63 -84.09
N SER A 233 -8.59 -39.55 -84.20
CA SER A 233 -9.37 -40.30 -85.18
C SER A 233 -9.01 -39.86 -86.60
N GLU A 234 -8.90 -38.56 -86.85
CA GLU A 234 -8.49 -38.01 -88.14
C GLU A 234 -7.04 -38.39 -88.46
N ILE A 235 -6.13 -38.40 -87.48
CA ILE A 235 -4.76 -38.92 -87.64
C ILE A 235 -4.78 -40.42 -87.90
N ALA A 236 -5.66 -41.19 -87.27
CA ALA A 236 -5.78 -42.63 -87.54
C ALA A 236 -6.32 -42.87 -88.96
N ASP A 237 -7.32 -42.12 -89.40
CA ASP A 237 -7.84 -42.15 -90.76
C ASP A 237 -6.80 -41.67 -91.77
N LEU A 238 -6.08 -40.58 -91.47
CA LEU A 238 -4.95 -40.08 -92.25
C LEU A 238 -3.79 -41.06 -92.26
N ARG A 239 -3.54 -41.79 -91.18
CA ARG A 239 -2.56 -42.89 -91.15
C ARG A 239 -3.02 -44.06 -92.00
N LEU A 240 -4.30 -44.42 -91.99
CA LEU A 240 -4.85 -45.42 -92.91
C LEU A 240 -4.81 -44.92 -94.36
N THR A 241 -5.00 -43.62 -94.60
CA THR A 241 -4.84 -43.03 -95.93
C THR A 241 -3.38 -42.93 -96.33
N ILE A 242 -2.46 -42.64 -95.41
CA ILE A 242 -1.01 -42.62 -95.60
C ILE A 242 -0.47 -44.03 -95.78
N GLU A 243 -0.93 -45.03 -95.05
CA GLU A 243 -0.58 -46.45 -95.27
C GLU A 243 -1.14 -46.93 -96.62
N ASN A 244 -2.31 -46.41 -97.04
CA ASN A 244 -2.82 -46.57 -98.41
C ASN A 244 -2.10 -45.69 -99.46
N THR A 245 -1.41 -44.62 -99.07
CA THR A 245 -0.61 -43.72 -99.93
C THR A 245 0.90 -43.83 -99.69
N GLU A 246 1.36 -44.84 -98.94
CA GLU A 246 2.76 -45.27 -98.79
C GLU A 246 3.19 -46.14 -99.98
N THR A 247 2.47 -46.01 -101.10
CA THR A 247 2.98 -46.18 -102.46
C THR A 247 3.33 -44.85 -103.15
N ALA A 248 3.24 -43.70 -102.48
CA ALA A 248 3.56 -42.40 -103.03
C ALA A 248 3.93 -41.33 -101.96
N THR A 249 5.25 -41.22 -101.72
CA THR A 249 5.99 -39.97 -101.39
C THR A 249 5.72 -39.24 -100.07
N ALA A 250 6.69 -39.32 -99.14
CA ALA A 250 6.84 -38.44 -97.99
C ALA A 250 7.71 -37.20 -98.34
N PRO A 251 7.31 -35.96 -97.99
CA PRO A 251 8.20 -34.81 -98.03
C PRO A 251 8.82 -34.50 -96.66
N SER A 252 10.03 -33.96 -96.75
CA SER A 252 11.01 -33.61 -95.73
C SER A 252 10.55 -32.56 -94.71
N ILE A 253 10.90 -32.78 -93.44
CA ILE A 253 10.81 -31.80 -92.35
C ILE A 253 11.97 -30.78 -92.46
N ASP A 254 11.61 -29.51 -92.41
CA ASP A 254 12.44 -28.33 -92.63
C ASP A 254 13.48 -28.11 -91.50
N SER A 255 14.75 -28.43 -91.80
CA SER A 255 15.88 -28.40 -90.84
C SER A 255 16.15 -27.03 -90.22
N GLY A 256 15.78 -25.92 -90.88
CA GLY A 256 16.06 -24.56 -90.39
C GLY A 256 15.28 -24.18 -89.13
N LYS A 257 14.08 -24.76 -88.93
CA LYS A 257 13.24 -24.47 -87.76
C LYS A 257 13.76 -25.15 -86.50
N ILE A 258 14.43 -26.29 -86.67
CA ILE A 258 15.05 -27.07 -85.58
C ILE A 258 16.27 -26.33 -85.05
N ASP A 259 17.12 -25.79 -85.94
CA ASP A 259 18.30 -25.01 -85.55
C ASP A 259 17.91 -23.69 -84.85
N GLN A 260 16.82 -23.07 -85.30
CA GLN A 260 16.28 -21.86 -84.67
C GLN A 260 15.73 -22.13 -83.26
N LEU A 261 15.02 -23.25 -83.06
CA LEU A 261 14.56 -23.67 -81.73
C LEU A 261 15.73 -24.04 -80.81
N HIS A 262 16.79 -24.66 -81.35
CA HIS A 262 17.98 -25.01 -80.57
C HIS A 262 18.71 -23.75 -80.08
N SER A 263 18.88 -22.76 -80.95
CA SER A 263 19.51 -21.48 -80.56
C SER A 263 18.67 -20.70 -79.55
N GLN A 264 17.33 -20.76 -79.62
CA GLN A 264 16.45 -20.15 -78.61
C GLN A 264 16.53 -20.85 -77.26
N LEU A 265 16.55 -22.18 -77.24
CA LEU A 265 16.76 -22.95 -76.01
C LEU A 265 18.12 -22.66 -75.38
N GLN A 266 19.17 -22.57 -76.19
CA GLN A 266 20.51 -22.28 -75.70
C GLN A 266 20.61 -20.85 -75.11
N ASN A 267 19.96 -19.87 -75.76
CA ASN A 267 19.92 -18.50 -75.25
C ASN A 267 19.08 -18.38 -73.96
N LEU A 268 17.93 -19.07 -73.89
CA LEU A 268 17.14 -19.13 -72.66
C LEU A 268 17.93 -19.81 -71.53
N ASN A 269 18.64 -20.88 -71.82
CA ASN A 269 19.45 -21.58 -70.82
C ASN A 269 20.58 -20.69 -70.28
N ALA A 270 21.29 -19.97 -71.17
CA ALA A 270 22.32 -19.02 -70.76
C ALA A 270 21.74 -17.86 -69.92
N ARG A 271 20.53 -17.39 -70.25
CA ARG A 271 19.83 -16.34 -69.49
C ARG A 271 19.40 -16.84 -68.11
N TRP A 272 18.95 -18.09 -68.00
CA TRP A 272 18.65 -18.72 -66.70
C TRP A 272 19.89 -18.86 -65.82
N GLU A 273 21.03 -19.26 -66.40
CA GLU A 273 22.28 -19.43 -65.66
C GLU A 273 22.85 -18.08 -65.16
N ASP A 274 22.72 -17.00 -65.94
CA ASP A 274 23.08 -15.64 -65.50
C ASP A 274 22.14 -15.13 -64.39
N LEU A 275 20.83 -15.38 -64.48
CA LEU A 275 19.88 -15.03 -63.44
C LEU A 275 20.12 -15.81 -62.14
N LEU A 276 20.49 -17.08 -62.24
CA LEU A 276 20.81 -17.92 -61.09
C LEU A 276 22.04 -17.40 -60.34
N ARG A 277 23.12 -17.09 -61.06
CA ARG A 277 24.33 -16.49 -60.46
C ARG A 277 24.06 -15.15 -59.78
N ARG A 278 23.26 -14.27 -60.40
CA ARG A 278 22.88 -12.99 -59.80
C ARG A 278 22.02 -13.17 -58.55
N SER A 279 21.16 -14.18 -58.52
CA SER A 279 20.37 -14.52 -57.34
C SER A 279 21.24 -15.04 -56.21
N GLU A 280 22.21 -15.91 -56.48
CA GLU A 280 23.18 -16.39 -55.49
C GLU A 280 23.99 -15.21 -54.92
N THR A 281 24.50 -14.32 -55.78
CA THR A 281 25.23 -13.12 -55.36
C THR A 281 24.36 -12.20 -54.49
N ALA A 282 23.08 -12.02 -54.84
CA ALA A 282 22.16 -11.21 -54.03
C ALA A 282 21.86 -11.86 -52.67
N SER A 283 21.78 -13.19 -52.61
CA SER A 283 21.62 -13.93 -51.35
C SER A 283 22.83 -13.76 -50.44
N GLU A 284 24.04 -13.94 -50.98
CA GLU A 284 25.28 -13.76 -50.22
C GLU A 284 25.43 -12.34 -49.68
N VAL A 285 25.09 -11.33 -50.48
CA VAL A 285 25.13 -9.93 -50.03
C VAL A 285 24.05 -9.66 -48.97
N SER A 286 22.85 -10.24 -49.10
CA SER A 286 21.80 -10.13 -48.08
C SER A 286 22.25 -10.73 -46.75
N ASP A 287 22.87 -11.91 -46.76
CA ASP A 287 23.37 -12.57 -45.56
C ASP A 287 24.50 -11.77 -44.89
N SER A 288 25.38 -11.14 -45.69
CA SER A 288 26.41 -10.22 -45.19
C SER A 288 25.78 -9.00 -44.50
N VAL A 289 24.77 -8.37 -45.12
CA VAL A 289 24.10 -7.19 -44.55
C VAL A 289 23.35 -7.54 -43.27
N ILE A 290 22.69 -8.70 -43.22
CA ILE A 290 22.02 -9.19 -42.00
C ILE A 290 23.05 -9.39 -40.88
N THR A 291 24.19 -10.01 -41.19
CA THR A 291 25.28 -10.22 -40.22
C THR A 291 25.81 -8.88 -39.69
N ASP A 292 26.03 -7.91 -40.58
CA ASP A 292 26.48 -6.55 -40.23
C ASP A 292 25.47 -5.79 -39.34
N LEU A 293 24.17 -5.94 -39.59
CA LEU A 293 23.11 -5.34 -38.78
C LEU A 293 23.07 -5.93 -37.36
N VAL A 294 23.20 -7.26 -37.24
CA VAL A 294 23.24 -7.94 -35.94
C VAL A 294 24.48 -7.53 -35.14
N GLU A 295 25.64 -7.44 -35.79
CA GLU A 295 26.86 -6.97 -35.15
C GLU A 295 26.74 -5.51 -34.68
N LEU A 296 26.11 -4.65 -35.48
CA LEU A 296 25.82 -3.26 -35.13
C LEU A 296 24.93 -3.13 -33.89
N ILE A 297 23.87 -3.92 -33.79
CA ILE A 297 22.98 -3.94 -32.61
C ILE A 297 23.81 -4.31 -31.37
N SER A 298 24.62 -5.36 -31.46
CA SER A 298 25.49 -5.78 -30.35
C SER A 298 26.52 -4.70 -29.96
N GLN A 299 27.10 -3.99 -30.94
CA GLN A 299 28.02 -2.87 -30.68
C GLN A 299 27.31 -1.66 -30.05
N VAL A 300 26.06 -1.37 -30.45
CA VAL A 300 25.26 -0.28 -29.86
C VAL A 300 24.87 -0.61 -28.42
N GLU A 301 24.43 -1.84 -28.15
CA GLU A 301 24.06 -2.31 -26.82
C GLU A 301 25.24 -2.30 -25.84
N SER A 302 26.42 -2.73 -26.32
CA SER A 302 27.66 -2.74 -25.53
C SER A 302 28.35 -1.38 -25.41
N SER A 303 27.94 -0.37 -26.18
CA SER A 303 28.50 0.98 -26.08
C SER A 303 28.21 1.62 -24.71
N GLY A 304 29.06 2.51 -24.22
CA GLY A 304 28.84 3.22 -22.94
C GLY A 304 27.80 4.35 -23.00
N ARG A 305 26.96 4.41 -24.04
CA ARG A 305 26.02 5.52 -24.28
C ARG A 305 24.81 5.48 -23.36
N GLU A 306 24.14 6.62 -23.21
CA GLU A 306 22.88 6.72 -22.47
C GLU A 306 21.81 5.78 -23.05
N VAL A 307 21.00 5.19 -22.17
CA VAL A 307 20.01 4.15 -22.50
C VAL A 307 19.04 4.62 -23.60
N MET A 308 18.58 5.87 -23.51
CA MET A 308 17.67 6.47 -24.50
C MET A 308 18.29 6.56 -25.91
N VAL A 309 19.61 6.82 -25.99
CA VAL A 309 20.33 6.90 -27.26
C VAL A 309 20.53 5.51 -27.85
N LYS A 310 20.75 4.50 -27.00
CA LYS A 310 20.83 3.09 -27.44
C LYS A 310 19.52 2.60 -28.01
N GLU A 311 18.40 2.85 -27.32
CA GLU A 311 17.07 2.45 -27.78
C GLU A 311 16.72 3.13 -29.12
N ALA A 312 17.07 4.40 -29.30
CA ALA A 312 16.88 5.10 -30.57
C ALA A 312 17.72 4.49 -31.71
N PHE A 313 18.98 4.12 -31.47
CA PHE A 313 19.82 3.48 -32.47
C PHE A 313 19.35 2.05 -32.79
N VAL A 314 18.97 1.25 -31.79
CA VAL A 314 18.42 -0.10 -32.00
C VAL A 314 17.13 -0.02 -32.80
N SER A 315 16.21 0.89 -32.47
CA SER A 315 14.97 1.09 -33.22
C SER A 315 15.22 1.50 -34.68
N LEU A 316 16.22 2.34 -34.93
CA LEU A 316 16.60 2.74 -36.28
C LEU A 316 17.20 1.57 -37.08
N ILE A 317 18.05 0.76 -36.45
CA ILE A 317 18.66 -0.43 -37.07
C ILE A 317 17.59 -1.51 -37.36
N GLU A 318 16.67 -1.75 -36.43
CA GLU A 318 15.53 -2.65 -36.65
C GLU A 318 14.59 -2.14 -37.75
N GLY A 319 14.33 -0.84 -37.78
CA GLY A 319 13.57 -0.18 -38.84
C GLY A 319 14.21 -0.39 -40.22
N LEU A 320 15.54 -0.28 -40.29
CA LEU A 320 16.30 -0.55 -41.50
C LEU A 320 16.19 -2.02 -41.94
N GLY A 321 16.33 -2.98 -41.01
CA GLY A 321 16.14 -4.41 -41.30
C GLY A 321 14.73 -4.76 -41.81
N ARG A 322 13.69 -4.16 -41.22
CA ARG A 322 12.30 -4.32 -41.69
C ARG A 322 12.08 -3.72 -43.08
N SER A 323 12.69 -2.55 -43.35
CA SER A 323 12.61 -1.90 -44.67
C SER A 323 13.27 -2.74 -45.77
N MET A 324 14.41 -3.37 -45.48
CA MET A 324 15.11 -4.26 -46.40
C MET A 324 14.30 -5.52 -46.71
N THR A 325 13.67 -6.11 -45.70
CA THR A 325 12.78 -7.26 -45.85
C THR A 325 11.57 -6.93 -46.74
N ARG A 326 11.05 -5.70 -46.63
CA ARG A 326 9.94 -5.22 -47.47
C ARG A 326 10.37 -5.05 -48.92
N VAL A 327 11.52 -4.42 -49.19
CA VAL A 327 12.05 -4.25 -50.56
C VAL A 327 12.34 -5.60 -51.21
N ALA A 328 12.87 -6.57 -50.47
CA ALA A 328 13.10 -7.93 -50.97
C ALA A 328 11.78 -8.65 -51.34
N ARG A 329 10.70 -8.42 -50.58
CA ARG A 329 9.37 -9.00 -50.83
C ARG A 329 8.65 -8.32 -51.99
N GLU A 330 8.79 -7.01 -52.14
CA GLU A 330 8.17 -6.23 -53.21
C GLU A 330 8.83 -6.53 -54.57
N ALA A 331 10.15 -6.80 -54.59
CA ALA A 331 10.87 -7.27 -55.77
C ALA A 331 10.47 -8.68 -56.26
N GLY A 332 9.75 -9.46 -55.44
CA GLY A 332 9.22 -10.79 -55.81
C GLY A 332 7.92 -10.74 -56.62
N ASN A 333 7.26 -9.58 -56.70
CA ASN A 333 5.95 -9.39 -57.35
C ASN A 333 6.03 -8.62 -58.69
N ILE A 334 7.23 -8.36 -59.21
CA ILE A 334 7.41 -7.60 -60.45
C ILE A 334 7.38 -8.56 -61.65
N GLU A 335 6.66 -8.18 -62.70
CA GLU A 335 6.49 -8.95 -63.95
C GLU A 335 7.84 -9.42 -64.52
N GLU A 336 7.86 -10.66 -65.07
CA GLU A 336 9.02 -11.47 -65.49
C GLU A 336 10.03 -10.80 -66.46
N ASN A 337 9.80 -9.56 -66.91
CA ASN A 337 10.60 -8.91 -67.95
C ASN A 337 11.38 -7.66 -67.50
N GLU A 338 11.27 -7.20 -66.26
CA GLU A 338 12.11 -6.09 -65.76
C GLU A 338 13.31 -6.56 -64.92
N PRO A 339 14.51 -5.99 -65.14
CA PRO A 339 15.71 -6.42 -64.42
C PRO A 339 15.66 -5.93 -62.97
N LYS A 340 16.02 -6.82 -62.03
CA LYS A 340 16.08 -6.64 -60.56
C LYS A 340 17.13 -5.61 -60.06
N ILE A 341 17.41 -4.58 -60.85
CA ILE A 341 18.39 -3.53 -60.60
C ILE A 341 18.02 -2.72 -59.34
N GLU A 342 16.72 -2.61 -59.05
CA GLU A 342 16.21 -1.89 -57.88
C GLU A 342 16.60 -2.55 -56.55
N LEU A 343 16.65 -3.89 -56.50
CA LEU A 343 17.06 -4.63 -55.30
C LEU A 343 18.54 -4.41 -55.00
N ILE A 344 19.39 -4.47 -56.03
CA ILE A 344 20.84 -4.24 -55.89
C ILE A 344 21.11 -2.79 -55.47
N GLY A 345 20.40 -1.82 -56.05
CA GLY A 345 20.50 -0.41 -55.65
C GLY A 345 20.07 -0.15 -54.21
N ALA A 346 18.98 -0.79 -53.76
CA ALA A 346 18.51 -0.70 -52.39
C ALA A 346 19.50 -1.31 -51.39
N ILE A 347 20.11 -2.44 -51.73
CA ILE A 347 21.13 -3.09 -50.90
C ILE A 347 22.36 -2.20 -50.73
N ILE A 348 22.82 -1.53 -51.80
CA ILE A 348 23.96 -0.61 -51.74
C ILE A 348 23.64 0.60 -50.85
N MET A 349 22.45 1.20 -50.97
CA MET A 349 22.03 2.32 -50.12
C MET A 349 21.93 1.93 -48.64
N VAL A 350 21.44 0.73 -48.34
CA VAL A 350 21.40 0.21 -46.96
C VAL A 350 22.80 0.07 -46.39
N ASN A 351 23.76 -0.41 -47.19
CA ASN A 351 25.15 -0.54 -46.75
C ASN A 351 25.79 0.81 -46.43
N GLU A 352 25.52 1.85 -47.24
CA GLU A 352 26.00 3.23 -46.96
C GLU A 352 25.39 3.81 -45.66
N ILE A 353 24.11 3.53 -45.40
CA ILE A 353 23.44 3.95 -44.15
C ILE A 353 24.04 3.22 -42.94
N ILE A 354 24.30 1.92 -43.06
CA ILE A 354 24.97 1.10 -42.05
C ILE A 354 26.35 1.68 -41.71
N ASP A 355 27.14 2.06 -42.71
CA ASP A 355 28.45 2.67 -42.50
C ASP A 355 28.36 4.05 -41.82
N ALA A 356 27.35 4.86 -42.16
CA ALA A 356 27.09 6.13 -41.48
C ALA A 356 26.72 5.92 -40.01
N VAL A 357 25.91 4.91 -39.69
CA VAL A 357 25.55 4.54 -38.31
C VAL A 357 26.77 4.01 -37.55
N LYS A 358 27.58 3.11 -38.14
CA LYS A 358 28.85 2.64 -37.56
C LYS A 358 29.76 3.82 -37.19
N LYS A 359 29.83 4.85 -38.04
CA LYS A 359 30.61 6.07 -37.78
C LYS A 359 30.06 6.90 -36.62
N MET A 360 28.73 7.03 -36.50
CA MET A 360 28.08 7.74 -35.39
C MET A 360 28.19 7.02 -34.04
N VAL A 361 28.29 5.68 -34.05
CA VAL A 361 28.46 4.85 -32.84
C VAL A 361 29.90 4.91 -32.32
N ARG A 362 30.90 5.05 -33.21
CA ARG A 362 32.32 5.16 -32.86
C ARG A 362 32.78 6.57 -32.48
N ALA A 363 32.10 7.62 -32.94
CA ALA A 363 32.37 9.02 -32.61
C ALA A 363 31.70 9.42 -31.30
#